data_AF-A0A1H9Z6D6-F1
#
_entry.id   AF-A0A1H9Z6D6-F1
#
_cell.length_a   1.000
_cell.length_b   1.000
_cell.length_c   1.000
_cell.angle_alpha   90.00
_cell.angle_beta   90.00
_cell.angle_gamma   90.00
#
_symmetry.space_group_name_H-M   'P 1'
#
loop_
_entity.id
_entity.type
_entity.pdbx_description
1 polymer ?
#
loop_
_entity_poly.entity_id
_entity_poly.type
_entity_poly.pdbx_seq_one_letter_code
_entity_poly.pdbx_strand_id
1 'polypeptide(L)'
;MNRFDTLRAFREAGHPPGRVLDELAFASGEMPRASGPARHVSACEVCQARIAALREERARFLRARPARAFSARVLEQAARPSWWERPRLWALAMVPALALVALALQGALLPAGPTSIRYKGAAPVRWEVLVSREGQPAVAFPEGVPLRQGDVLRFRVVLPERGYVFIANLDEAGQFTRYYPADSAHAVALEPGEHVLPGSVVLDDVRGEERVLVFLSPAPLESQEVEAALRQAFERAGGLRFEDPGLLVPSASHVHVKEGR
;
A
#
# COMPACT_ATOMS: atom_id res chain seq x y z
N MET A 1 40.45 36.49 23.00
CA MET A 1 41.33 35.38 22.56
C MET A 1 40.46 34.33 21.92
N ASN A 2 40.57 34.08 20.61
CA ASN A 2 39.71 33.11 19.93
C ASN A 2 40.18 31.67 20.25
N ARG A 3 39.23 30.72 20.30
CA ARG A 3 39.49 29.29 20.59
C ARG A 3 40.52 28.63 19.67
N PHE A 4 40.78 29.23 18.50
CA PHE A 4 41.77 28.76 17.54
C PHE A 4 43.20 29.19 17.88
N ASP A 5 43.37 30.39 18.45
CA ASP A 5 44.69 30.92 18.84
C ASP A 5 45.26 30.14 20.03
N THR A 6 44.39 29.75 20.96
CA THR A 6 44.76 28.93 22.12
C THR A 6 45.15 27.50 21.72
N LEU A 7 44.50 26.92 20.70
CA LEU A 7 44.86 25.59 20.18
C LEU A 7 46.22 25.60 19.44
N ARG A 8 46.55 26.71 18.76
CA ARG A 8 47.84 26.87 18.09
C ARG A 8 48.99 27.01 19.10
N ALA A 9 48.85 27.90 20.07
CA ALA A 9 49.84 28.09 21.13
C ALA A 9 50.08 26.80 21.95
N PHE A 10 49.02 26.03 22.21
CA PHE A 10 49.11 24.76 22.93
C PHE A 10 49.92 23.70 22.17
N ARG A 11 49.81 23.69 20.83
CA ARG A 11 50.58 22.79 19.96
C ARG A 11 52.03 23.22 19.83
N GLU A 12 52.28 24.53 19.73
CA GLU A 12 53.62 25.12 19.67
C GLU A 12 54.40 24.89 20.98
N ALA A 13 53.71 24.83 22.12
CA ALA A 13 54.28 24.47 23.42
C ALA A 13 54.58 22.96 23.61
N GLY A 14 54.36 22.13 22.58
CA GLY A 14 54.70 20.71 22.61
C GLY A 14 53.73 19.82 23.39
N HIS A 15 52.52 20.30 23.70
CA HIS A 15 51.49 19.49 24.36
C HIS A 15 50.75 18.56 23.39
N PRO A 16 50.24 17.41 23.86
CA PRO A 16 49.38 16.53 23.06
C PRO A 16 48.14 17.25 22.56
N PRO A 17 47.63 16.90 21.36
CA PRO A 17 46.40 17.49 20.84
C PRO A 17 45.22 17.16 21.75
N GLY A 18 44.26 18.08 21.86
CA GLY A 18 43.12 17.97 22.79
C GLY A 18 42.36 16.63 22.73
N ARG A 19 42.16 16.09 21.53
CA ARG A 19 41.51 14.77 21.34
C ARG A 19 42.21 13.63 22.10
N VAL A 20 43.54 13.67 22.18
CA VAL A 20 44.34 12.64 22.88
C VAL A 20 44.20 12.80 24.39
N LEU A 21 44.09 14.04 24.88
CA LEU A 21 43.80 14.30 26.29
C LEU A 21 42.39 13.86 26.68
N ASP A 22 41.40 14.05 25.79
CA ASP A 22 40.04 13.56 25.98
C ASP A 22 40.02 12.03 26.03
N GLU A 23 40.65 11.34 25.06
CA GLU A 23 40.79 9.88 25.07
C GLU A 23 41.42 9.36 26.37
N LEU A 24 42.52 9.98 26.83
CA LEU A 24 43.18 9.63 28.09
C LEU A 24 42.32 9.94 29.34
N ALA A 25 41.46 10.96 29.29
CA ALA A 25 40.53 11.28 30.37
C ALA A 25 39.38 10.28 30.46
N PHE A 26 38.95 9.69 29.33
CA PHE A 26 37.75 8.85 29.24
C PHE A 26 37.98 7.34 29.12
N ALA A 27 39.19 6.88 28.77
CA ALA A 27 39.48 5.45 28.60
C ALA A 27 39.11 4.62 29.84
N SER A 28 38.25 3.63 29.64
CA SER A 28 37.63 2.79 30.67
C SER A 28 38.29 1.40 30.82
N GLY A 29 39.56 1.27 30.45
CA GLY A 29 40.34 0.02 30.53
C GLY A 29 41.83 0.28 30.65
N GLU A 30 42.63 -0.78 30.87
CA GLU A 30 44.10 -0.69 30.95
C GLU A 30 44.66 -0.02 29.70
N MET A 31 45.12 1.23 29.86
CA MET A 31 45.89 1.92 28.83
C MET A 31 47.18 1.14 28.58
N PRO A 32 47.68 1.09 27.33
CA PRO A 32 49.06 0.73 27.10
C PRO A 32 49.91 1.76 27.85
N ARG A 33 50.55 1.34 28.96
CA ARG A 33 51.46 2.15 29.81
C ARG A 33 52.65 2.74 29.02
N ALA A 34 52.73 2.50 27.71
CA ALA A 34 53.84 2.84 26.83
C ALA A 34 53.47 3.81 25.68
N SER A 35 52.32 4.51 25.69
CA SER A 35 52.08 5.56 24.70
C SER A 35 52.83 6.86 25.08
N GLY A 36 53.54 7.47 24.12
CA GLY A 36 54.27 8.73 24.31
C GLY A 36 53.44 9.86 24.95
N PRO A 37 52.15 10.03 24.59
CA PRO A 37 51.26 11.01 25.23
C PRO A 37 51.00 10.74 26.72
N ALA A 38 50.85 9.46 27.13
CA ALA A 38 50.66 9.13 28.54
C ALA A 38 51.90 9.47 29.38
N ARG A 39 53.11 9.24 28.83
CA ARG A 39 54.37 9.67 29.48
C ARG A 39 54.45 11.19 29.60
N HIS A 40 54.12 11.93 28.54
CA HIS A 40 54.09 13.40 28.58
C HIS A 40 53.12 13.91 29.66
N VAL A 41 51.91 13.34 29.71
CA VAL A 41 50.91 13.70 30.73
C VAL A 41 51.44 13.45 32.14
N SER A 42 52.16 12.34 32.38
CA SER A 42 52.73 12.06 33.71
C SER A 42 53.81 13.05 34.15
N ALA A 43 54.45 13.76 33.20
CA ALA A 43 55.54 14.70 33.46
C ALA A 43 55.12 16.19 33.31
N CYS A 44 53.90 16.48 32.87
CA CYS A 44 53.45 17.85 32.57
C CYS A 44 52.24 18.27 33.40
N GLU A 45 52.43 19.23 34.31
CA GLU A 45 51.39 19.74 35.21
C GLU A 45 50.18 20.34 34.46
N VAL A 46 50.43 21.03 33.34
CA VAL A 46 49.38 21.64 32.51
C VAL A 46 48.44 20.57 31.94
N CYS A 47 49.00 19.47 31.42
CA CYS A 47 48.21 18.36 30.89
C CYS A 47 47.48 17.60 32.00
N GLN A 48 48.09 17.45 33.18
CA GLN A 48 47.44 16.85 34.34
C GLN A 48 46.23 17.66 34.81
N ALA A 49 46.39 18.98 34.94
CA ALA A 49 45.30 19.88 35.30
C ALA A 49 44.16 19.82 34.29
N ARG A 50 44.47 19.74 32.99
CA ARG A 50 43.47 19.59 31.93
C ARG A 50 42.68 18.28 32.04
N ILE A 51 43.36 17.15 32.27
CA ILE A 51 42.69 15.85 32.44
C ILE A 51 41.85 15.83 33.72
N ALA A 52 42.33 16.43 34.82
CA ALA A 52 41.56 16.55 36.05
C ALA A 52 40.27 17.35 35.83
N ALA A 53 40.34 18.47 35.08
CA ALA A 53 39.17 19.26 34.72
C ALA A 53 38.15 18.45 33.90
N LEU A 54 38.60 17.69 32.89
CA LEU A 54 37.73 16.83 32.08
C LEU A 54 37.06 15.73 32.91
N ARG A 55 37.79 15.14 33.87
CA ARG A 55 37.24 14.12 34.78
C ARG A 55 36.21 14.70 35.75
N GLU A 56 36.44 15.90 36.28
CA GLU A 56 35.49 16.58 37.16
C GLU A 56 34.21 16.98 36.40
N GLU A 57 34.34 17.48 35.17
CA GLU A 57 33.20 17.79 34.30
C GLU A 57 32.36 16.53 34.03
N ARG A 58 33.02 15.40 33.72
CA ARG A 58 32.36 14.09 33.57
C ARG A 58 31.63 13.68 34.85
N ALA A 59 32.29 13.79 36.00
CA ALA A 59 31.70 13.42 37.29
C ALA A 59 30.48 14.28 37.61
N ARG A 60 30.52 15.58 37.29
CA ARG A 60 29.38 16.50 37.41
C ARG A 60 28.24 16.09 36.48
N PHE A 61 28.53 15.78 35.23
CA PHE A 61 27.54 15.33 34.25
C PHE A 61 26.87 14.03 34.69
N LEU A 62 27.64 13.03 35.13
CA LEU A 62 27.12 11.74 35.59
C LEU A 62 26.31 11.85 36.89
N ARG A 63 26.65 12.79 37.79
CA ARG A 63 25.84 13.11 38.97
C ARG A 63 24.51 13.76 38.57
N ALA A 64 24.52 14.69 37.62
CA ALA A 64 23.31 15.38 37.15
C ALA A 64 22.40 14.46 36.32
N ARG A 65 22.97 13.49 35.59
CA ARG A 65 22.23 12.54 34.74
C ARG A 65 22.73 11.11 34.97
N PRO A 66 22.24 10.43 36.02
CA PRO A 66 22.65 9.06 36.30
C PRO A 66 22.19 8.16 35.15
N ALA A 67 23.14 7.68 34.35
CA ALA A 67 22.89 6.74 33.25
C ALA A 67 22.12 5.49 33.69
N ARG A 68 22.26 5.10 34.97
CA ARG A 68 21.51 4.01 35.60
C ARG A 68 20.00 4.22 35.62
N ALA A 69 19.53 5.45 35.79
CA ALA A 69 18.10 5.75 35.79
C ALA A 69 17.51 5.61 34.37
N PHE A 70 18.30 5.94 33.35
CA PHE A 70 17.91 5.73 31.95
C PHE A 70 17.91 4.24 31.59
N SER A 71 18.99 3.51 31.92
CA SER A 71 19.06 2.07 31.64
C SER A 71 18.00 1.27 32.41
N ALA A 72 17.69 1.65 33.64
CA ALA A 72 16.62 1.02 34.42
C ALA A 72 15.26 1.16 33.73
N ARG A 73 14.91 2.35 33.20
CA ARG A 73 13.66 2.55 32.45
C ARG A 73 13.61 1.74 31.15
N VAL A 74 14.72 1.66 30.43
CA VAL A 74 14.81 0.88 29.18
C VAL A 74 14.63 -0.62 29.48
N LEU A 75 15.30 -1.13 30.51
CA LEU A 75 15.15 -2.53 30.94
C LEU A 75 13.75 -2.82 31.48
N GLU A 76 13.14 -1.89 32.22
CA GLU A 76 11.78 -2.02 32.72
C GLU A 76 10.74 -2.02 31.57
N GLN A 77 10.95 -1.22 30.53
CA GLN A 77 10.11 -1.26 29.32
C GLN A 77 10.29 -2.57 28.54
N ALA A 78 11.51 -3.10 28.45
CA ALA A 78 11.79 -4.36 27.79
C ALA A 78 11.25 -5.58 28.56
N ALA A 79 11.18 -5.49 29.90
CA ALA A 79 10.66 -6.55 30.76
C ALA A 79 9.12 -6.56 30.89
N ARG A 80 8.41 -5.61 30.29
CA ARG A 80 6.94 -5.63 30.27
C ARG A 80 6.48 -6.77 29.36
N PRO A 81 5.79 -7.79 29.89
CA PRO A 81 5.33 -8.91 29.08
C PRO A 81 4.40 -8.37 28.01
N SER A 82 4.66 -8.82 26.79
CA SER A 82 3.91 -8.43 25.62
C SER A 82 2.45 -8.85 25.83
N TRP A 83 1.47 -8.02 25.46
CA TRP A 83 0.03 -8.39 25.53
C TRP A 83 -0.31 -9.68 24.75
N TRP A 84 0.62 -10.13 23.92
CA TRP A 84 0.65 -11.29 23.04
C TRP A 84 0.99 -12.57 23.83
N GLU A 85 1.62 -12.46 25.01
CA GLU A 85 2.06 -13.58 25.87
C GLU A 85 1.01 -14.00 26.92
N ARG A 86 -0.21 -13.44 26.87
CA ARG A 86 -1.29 -13.75 27.82
C ARG A 86 -2.34 -14.67 27.20
N PRO A 87 -2.11 -16.00 27.10
CA PRO A 87 -2.96 -16.93 26.34
C PRO A 87 -4.42 -16.98 26.83
N ARG A 88 -4.67 -16.67 28.11
CA ARG A 88 -6.03 -16.61 28.68
C ARG A 88 -6.87 -15.42 28.19
N LEU A 89 -6.23 -14.30 27.84
CA LEU A 89 -6.94 -13.15 27.23
C LEU A 89 -7.27 -13.42 25.76
N TRP A 90 -6.41 -14.16 25.06
CA TRP A 90 -6.70 -14.64 23.70
C TRP A 90 -7.82 -15.68 23.68
N ALA A 91 -7.86 -16.59 24.65
CA ALA A 91 -8.93 -17.59 24.76
C ALA A 91 -10.32 -16.96 24.95
N LEU A 92 -10.42 -15.87 25.73
CA LEU A 92 -11.68 -15.14 25.90
C LEU A 92 -12.04 -14.27 24.69
N ALA A 93 -11.05 -13.75 23.94
CA ALA A 93 -11.25 -12.94 22.74
C ALA A 93 -11.56 -13.78 21.48
N MET A 94 -11.19 -15.06 21.46
CA MET A 94 -11.44 -15.95 20.33
C MET A 94 -12.89 -16.42 20.22
N VAL A 95 -13.67 -16.41 21.32
CA VAL A 95 -15.09 -16.79 21.30
C VAL A 95 -15.95 -15.81 20.47
N PRO A 96 -15.89 -14.48 20.67
CA PRO A 96 -16.62 -13.54 19.80
C PRO A 96 -16.02 -13.49 18.38
N ALA A 97 -14.72 -13.74 18.21
CA ALA A 97 -14.09 -13.79 16.89
C ALA A 97 -14.57 -15.00 16.07
N LEU A 98 -14.72 -16.19 16.67
CA LEU A 98 -15.30 -17.35 16.00
C LEU A 98 -16.77 -17.13 15.64
N ALA A 99 -17.53 -16.47 16.51
CA ALA A 99 -18.92 -16.10 16.22
C ALA A 99 -19.03 -15.08 15.09
N LEU A 100 -18.14 -14.09 15.02
CA LEU A 100 -18.05 -13.14 13.91
C LEU A 100 -17.57 -13.80 12.61
N VAL A 101 -16.66 -14.77 12.67
CA VAL A 101 -16.22 -15.55 11.50
C VAL A 101 -17.36 -16.47 11.02
N ALA A 102 -18.11 -17.10 11.91
CA ALA A 102 -19.30 -17.88 11.55
C ALA A 102 -20.39 -16.98 10.92
N LEU A 103 -20.62 -15.79 11.47
CA LEU A 103 -21.56 -14.81 10.93
C LEU A 103 -21.07 -14.23 9.58
N ALA A 104 -19.77 -14.02 9.42
CA ALA A 104 -19.15 -13.58 8.18
C ALA A 104 -19.14 -14.69 7.12
N LEU A 105 -18.96 -15.96 7.50
CA LEU A 105 -19.13 -17.11 6.59
C LEU A 105 -20.59 -17.26 6.18
N GLN A 106 -21.53 -17.07 7.10
CA GLN A 106 -22.96 -17.07 6.76
C GLN A 106 -23.31 -15.90 5.84
N GLY A 107 -22.72 -14.72 6.05
CA GLY A 107 -22.79 -13.55 5.17
C GLY A 107 -22.00 -13.68 3.86
N ALA A 108 -21.02 -14.58 3.77
CA ALA A 108 -20.28 -14.90 2.55
C ALA A 108 -20.99 -15.98 1.69
N LEU A 109 -21.91 -16.75 2.29
CA LEU A 109 -22.89 -17.56 1.56
C LEU A 109 -24.12 -16.75 1.11
N LEU A 110 -24.25 -15.51 1.58
CA LEU A 110 -25.12 -14.51 0.96
C LEU A 110 -24.30 -13.76 -0.11
N PRO A 111 -24.78 -13.63 -1.35
CA PRO A 111 -24.03 -12.93 -2.40
C PRO A 111 -23.87 -11.45 -2.01
N ALA A 112 -22.67 -11.08 -1.60
CA ALA A 112 -22.24 -9.70 -1.54
C ALA A 112 -21.95 -9.23 -2.97
N GLY A 113 -22.64 -8.16 -3.40
CA GLY A 113 -22.43 -7.53 -4.70
C GLY A 113 -20.96 -7.13 -4.95
N PRO A 114 -20.58 -6.83 -6.20
CA PRO A 114 -19.29 -7.25 -6.70
C PRO A 114 -18.15 -6.30 -6.29
N THR A 115 -17.19 -6.94 -5.63
CA THR A 115 -15.73 -6.87 -5.89
C THR A 115 -15.11 -5.51 -6.19
N SER A 116 -14.64 -4.86 -5.12
CA SER A 116 -13.50 -3.95 -5.20
C SER A 116 -12.20 -4.76 -5.21
N ILE A 117 -11.42 -4.64 -6.28
CA ILE A 117 -10.06 -5.21 -6.33
C ILE A 117 -9.19 -4.41 -5.34
N ARG A 118 -8.67 -5.10 -4.32
CA ARG A 118 -7.86 -4.50 -3.25
C ARG A 118 -6.37 -4.72 -3.53
N TYR A 119 -5.68 -3.69 -4.02
CA TYR A 119 -4.22 -3.63 -3.93
C TYR A 119 -3.80 -3.06 -2.57
N LYS A 120 -2.77 -3.66 -1.99
CA LYS A 120 -2.11 -3.14 -0.79
C LYS A 120 -1.46 -1.80 -1.13
N GLY A 121 -2.13 -0.68 -0.82
CA GLY A 121 -1.58 0.67 -0.85
C GLY A 121 -2.10 1.63 -1.93
N ALA A 122 -3.03 1.22 -2.81
CA ALA A 122 -3.67 2.11 -3.78
C ALA A 122 -5.19 2.10 -3.60
N ALA A 123 -5.86 3.25 -3.81
CA ALA A 123 -7.32 3.32 -3.81
C ALA A 123 -7.91 2.31 -4.81
N PRO A 124 -9.01 1.61 -4.48
CA PRO A 124 -9.56 0.58 -5.36
C PRO A 124 -10.08 1.21 -6.65
N VAL A 125 -9.81 0.58 -7.80
CA VAL A 125 -10.52 0.91 -9.03
C VAL A 125 -12.00 0.56 -8.82
N ARG A 126 -12.89 1.48 -9.18
CA ARG A 126 -14.33 1.26 -9.14
C ARG A 126 -14.93 1.46 -10.52
N TRP A 127 -15.96 0.71 -10.84
CA TRP A 127 -16.76 0.93 -12.04
C TRP A 127 -18.23 0.72 -11.71
N GLU A 128 -19.09 1.31 -12.53
CA GLU A 128 -20.53 1.28 -12.35
C GLU A 128 -21.21 1.35 -13.72
N VAL A 129 -22.25 0.53 -13.90
CA VAL A 129 -23.17 0.65 -15.04
C VAL A 129 -24.29 1.59 -14.62
N LEU A 130 -24.53 2.61 -15.42
CA LEU A 130 -25.63 3.56 -15.26
C LEU A 130 -26.69 3.23 -16.32
N VAL A 131 -27.95 3.13 -15.93
CA VAL A 131 -29.06 2.87 -16.85
C VAL A 131 -30.00 4.05 -16.89
N SER A 132 -30.31 4.51 -18.09
CA SER A 132 -31.40 5.45 -18.36
C SER A 132 -32.52 4.71 -19.07
N ARG A 133 -33.76 4.92 -18.59
CA ARG A 133 -34.97 4.31 -19.15
C ARG A 133 -35.92 5.41 -19.58
N GLU A 134 -36.43 5.33 -20.81
CA GLU A 134 -37.49 6.23 -21.31
C GLU A 134 -37.19 7.72 -21.11
N GLY A 135 -35.91 8.12 -21.25
CA GLY A 135 -35.48 9.51 -21.08
C GLY A 135 -35.33 9.97 -19.62
N GLN A 136 -35.50 9.08 -18.64
CA GLN A 136 -35.19 9.37 -17.24
C GLN A 136 -33.68 9.54 -17.01
N PRO A 137 -33.26 10.28 -15.97
CA PRO A 137 -31.85 10.39 -15.60
C PRO A 137 -31.20 9.01 -15.44
N ALA A 138 -29.95 8.88 -15.88
CA ALA A 138 -29.20 7.64 -15.72
C ALA A 138 -28.92 7.38 -14.23
N VAL A 139 -29.33 6.22 -13.73
CA VAL A 139 -29.13 5.80 -12.34
C VAL A 139 -28.21 4.59 -12.26
N ALA A 140 -27.51 4.43 -11.13
CA ALA A 140 -26.73 3.24 -10.82
C ALA A 140 -27.58 1.98 -11.02
N PHE A 141 -27.09 1.04 -11.82
CA PHE A 141 -27.80 -0.20 -12.09
C PHE A 141 -27.55 -1.22 -10.97
N PRO A 142 -28.60 -1.64 -10.24
CA PRO A 142 -28.47 -2.66 -9.21
C PRO A 142 -28.30 -4.05 -9.82
N GLU A 143 -27.39 -4.84 -9.25
CA GLU A 143 -27.14 -6.22 -9.68
C GLU A 143 -28.39 -7.10 -9.49
N GLY A 144 -28.60 -8.03 -10.43
CA GLY A 144 -29.73 -8.98 -10.39
C GLY A 144 -31.08 -8.42 -10.88
N VAL A 145 -31.16 -7.13 -11.21
CA VAL A 145 -32.32 -6.59 -11.94
C VAL A 145 -32.17 -6.93 -13.43
N PRO A 146 -33.23 -7.37 -14.12
CA PRO A 146 -33.17 -7.60 -15.56
C PRO A 146 -33.13 -6.27 -16.32
N LEU A 147 -32.33 -6.24 -17.38
CA LEU A 147 -32.30 -5.14 -18.33
C LEU A 147 -33.49 -5.26 -19.29
N ARG A 148 -34.09 -4.12 -19.66
CA ARG A 148 -35.20 -4.06 -20.60
C ARG A 148 -34.74 -3.55 -21.95
N GLN A 149 -35.44 -3.99 -23.00
CA GLN A 149 -35.31 -3.40 -24.33
C GLN A 149 -35.44 -1.87 -24.27
N GLY A 150 -34.53 -1.17 -24.96
CA GLY A 150 -34.50 0.29 -24.99
C GLY A 150 -33.86 0.96 -23.77
N ASP A 151 -33.40 0.18 -22.77
CA ASP A 151 -32.54 0.71 -21.72
C ASP A 151 -31.22 1.21 -22.35
N VAL A 152 -30.76 2.36 -21.88
CA VAL A 152 -29.56 3.02 -22.35
C VAL A 152 -28.47 2.88 -21.29
N LEU A 153 -27.46 2.05 -21.57
CA LEU A 153 -26.32 1.85 -20.70
C LEU A 153 -25.30 2.98 -20.88
N ARG A 154 -24.78 3.48 -19.76
CA ARG A 154 -23.58 4.30 -19.67
C ARG A 154 -22.64 3.70 -18.65
N PHE A 155 -21.36 4.00 -18.77
CA PHE A 155 -20.34 3.43 -17.89
C PHE A 155 -19.62 4.54 -17.14
N ARG A 156 -19.44 4.34 -15.85
CA ARG A 156 -18.60 5.19 -15.00
C ARG A 156 -17.43 4.37 -14.49
N VAL A 157 -16.23 4.94 -14.54
CA VAL A 157 -15.01 4.33 -14.02
C VAL A 157 -14.28 5.33 -13.14
N VAL A 158 -13.67 4.86 -12.06
CA VAL A 158 -12.87 5.65 -11.13
C VAL A 158 -11.48 5.04 -11.06
N LEU A 159 -10.49 5.74 -11.62
CA LEU A 159 -9.11 5.27 -11.68
C LEU A 159 -8.24 5.97 -10.61
N PRO A 160 -7.45 5.23 -9.81
CA PRO A 160 -6.53 5.81 -8.84
C PRO A 160 -5.26 6.36 -9.49
N GLU A 161 -4.91 5.87 -10.69
CA GLU A 161 -3.75 6.26 -11.47
C GLU A 161 -4.11 6.24 -12.97
N ARG A 162 -3.22 6.77 -13.82
CA ARG A 162 -3.44 6.77 -15.27
C ARG A 162 -3.50 5.32 -15.79
N GLY A 163 -4.47 5.02 -16.64
CA GLY A 163 -4.66 3.68 -17.20
C GLY A 163 -5.49 3.67 -18.47
N TYR A 164 -5.53 2.51 -19.12
CA TYR A 164 -6.28 2.24 -20.34
C TYR A 164 -7.56 1.49 -20.02
N VAL A 165 -8.69 1.95 -20.55
CA VAL A 165 -10.02 1.36 -20.32
C VAL A 165 -10.59 0.78 -21.60
N PHE A 166 -11.11 -0.44 -21.50
CA PHE A 166 -11.85 -1.12 -22.55
C PHE A 166 -13.07 -1.82 -21.96
N ILE A 167 -14.23 -1.72 -22.61
CA ILE A 167 -15.46 -2.37 -22.18
C ILE A 167 -15.98 -3.25 -23.32
N ALA A 168 -16.20 -4.52 -22.98
CA ALA A 168 -16.73 -5.53 -23.89
C ALA A 168 -18.02 -6.13 -23.33
N ASN A 169 -18.82 -6.67 -24.23
CA ASN A 169 -19.94 -7.54 -23.93
C ASN A 169 -19.72 -8.89 -24.62
N LEU A 170 -20.20 -9.94 -23.96
CA LEU A 170 -20.25 -11.30 -24.49
C LEU A 170 -21.64 -11.88 -24.24
N ASP A 171 -22.29 -12.41 -25.27
CA ASP A 171 -23.60 -13.03 -25.15
C ASP A 171 -23.53 -14.57 -24.99
N GLU A 172 -24.69 -15.22 -24.81
CA GLU A 172 -24.80 -16.69 -24.68
C GLU A 172 -24.26 -17.46 -25.91
N ALA A 173 -24.19 -16.83 -27.08
CA ALA A 173 -23.60 -17.43 -28.28
C ALA A 173 -22.08 -17.23 -28.36
N GLY A 174 -21.48 -16.52 -27.40
CA GLY A 174 -20.07 -16.13 -27.42
C GLY A 174 -19.78 -15.00 -28.40
N GLN A 175 -20.80 -14.26 -28.85
CA GLN A 175 -20.64 -13.10 -29.70
C GLN A 175 -20.04 -11.95 -28.89
N PHE A 176 -18.86 -11.51 -29.33
CA PHE A 176 -18.17 -10.37 -28.75
C PHE A 176 -18.72 -9.07 -29.33
N THR A 177 -19.04 -8.12 -28.45
CA THR A 177 -19.42 -6.75 -28.83
C THR A 177 -18.57 -5.76 -28.05
N ARG A 178 -17.95 -4.81 -28.74
CA ARG A 178 -17.19 -3.73 -28.10
C ARG A 178 -18.13 -2.59 -27.71
N TYR A 179 -18.18 -2.27 -26.43
CA TYR A 179 -18.97 -1.15 -25.89
C TYR A 179 -18.15 0.13 -25.74
N TYR A 180 -16.87 0.02 -25.36
CA TYR A 180 -16.00 1.18 -25.26
C TYR A 180 -14.52 0.83 -25.50
N PRO A 181 -13.79 1.64 -26.28
CA PRO A 181 -14.28 2.70 -27.16
C PRO A 181 -15.05 2.13 -28.37
N ALA A 182 -16.09 2.82 -28.83
CA ALA A 182 -16.89 2.34 -29.95
C ALA A 182 -16.14 2.49 -31.30
N ASP A 183 -15.43 3.60 -31.45
CA ASP A 183 -14.81 4.12 -32.67
C ASP A 183 -13.31 3.83 -32.79
N SER A 184 -12.71 3.18 -31.79
CA SER A 184 -11.28 2.82 -31.79
C SER A 184 -11.07 1.33 -31.58
N ALA A 185 -10.05 0.77 -32.25
CA ALA A 185 -9.61 -0.60 -32.03
C ALA A 185 -8.72 -0.77 -30.78
N HIS A 186 -8.27 0.33 -30.18
CA HIS A 186 -7.41 0.33 -28.99
C HIS A 186 -8.14 0.94 -27.80
N ALA A 187 -7.84 0.43 -26.60
CA ALA A 187 -8.28 1.02 -25.35
C ALA A 187 -7.88 2.49 -25.21
N VAL A 188 -8.69 3.28 -24.52
CA VAL A 188 -8.46 4.73 -24.34
C VAL A 188 -7.73 4.98 -23.03
N ALA A 189 -6.68 5.79 -23.08
CA ALA A 189 -5.99 6.26 -21.89
C ALA A 189 -6.85 7.30 -21.15
N LEU A 190 -7.07 7.08 -19.86
CA LEU A 190 -7.74 8.00 -18.95
C LEU A 190 -6.77 8.42 -17.84
N GLU A 191 -6.84 9.70 -17.47
CA GLU A 191 -6.13 10.25 -16.32
C GLU A 191 -6.75 9.78 -15.00
N PRO A 192 -6.06 9.89 -13.85
CA PRO A 192 -6.64 9.56 -12.55
C PRO A 192 -7.91 10.38 -12.26
N GLY A 193 -8.92 9.75 -11.67
CA GLY A 193 -10.19 10.40 -11.32
C GLY A 193 -11.43 9.62 -11.74
N GLU A 194 -12.58 10.27 -11.60
CA GLU A 194 -13.87 9.73 -12.01
C GLU A 194 -14.20 10.17 -13.45
N HIS A 195 -14.56 9.20 -14.28
CA HIS A 195 -14.90 9.41 -15.69
C HIS A 195 -16.24 8.74 -15.99
N VAL A 196 -17.18 9.52 -16.49
CA VAL A 196 -18.35 8.98 -17.20
C VAL A 196 -17.94 8.85 -18.66
N LEU A 197 -17.89 7.62 -19.16
CA LEU A 197 -17.37 7.34 -20.49
C LEU A 197 -18.31 7.91 -21.56
N PRO A 198 -17.77 8.50 -22.63
CA PRO A 198 -18.59 9.01 -23.73
C PRO A 198 -19.20 7.84 -24.50
N GLY A 199 -20.41 8.08 -25.00
CA GLY A 199 -21.22 7.07 -25.69
C GLY A 199 -22.28 6.44 -24.79
N SER A 200 -23.17 5.69 -25.42
CA SER A 200 -24.21 4.93 -24.75
C SER A 200 -24.58 3.71 -25.57
N VAL A 201 -24.84 2.59 -24.90
CA VAL A 201 -25.29 1.37 -25.55
C VAL A 201 -26.80 1.27 -25.38
N VAL A 202 -27.53 1.26 -26.48
CA VAL A 202 -28.98 1.01 -26.47
C VAL A 202 -29.20 -0.48 -26.61
N LEU A 203 -29.88 -1.09 -25.64
CA LEU A 203 -30.15 -2.51 -25.69
C LEU A 203 -31.21 -2.84 -26.73
N ASP A 204 -30.91 -3.84 -27.55
CA ASP A 204 -31.78 -4.42 -28.56
C ASP A 204 -32.79 -5.40 -27.97
N ASP A 205 -33.62 -6.02 -28.83
CA ASP A 205 -34.67 -6.98 -28.44
C ASP A 205 -34.15 -8.42 -28.29
N VAL A 206 -32.82 -8.61 -28.27
CA VAL A 206 -32.24 -9.94 -28.15
C VAL A 206 -32.36 -10.39 -26.69
N ARG A 207 -33.04 -11.52 -26.47
CA ARG A 207 -33.19 -12.14 -25.15
C ARG A 207 -31.96 -13.01 -24.85
N GLY A 208 -31.55 -13.03 -23.60
CA GLY A 208 -30.46 -13.90 -23.14
C GLY A 208 -29.65 -13.30 -22.00
N GLU A 209 -28.79 -14.12 -21.42
CA GLU A 209 -27.69 -13.70 -20.56
C GLU A 209 -26.64 -12.95 -21.39
N GLU A 210 -26.15 -11.85 -20.81
CA GLU A 210 -25.04 -11.09 -21.34
C GLU A 210 -24.04 -10.82 -20.24
N ARG A 211 -22.76 -10.83 -20.59
CA ARG A 211 -21.68 -10.52 -19.68
C ARG A 211 -20.93 -9.29 -20.16
N VAL A 212 -21.07 -8.19 -19.42
CA VAL A 212 -20.31 -6.98 -19.64
C VAL A 212 -19.04 -7.03 -18.80
N LEU A 213 -17.89 -6.84 -19.44
CA LEU A 213 -16.58 -6.81 -18.80
C LEU A 213 -15.89 -5.47 -19.04
N VAL A 214 -15.31 -4.92 -17.98
CA VAL A 214 -14.42 -3.75 -18.01
C VAL A 214 -13.00 -4.23 -17.79
N PHE A 215 -12.11 -3.88 -18.70
CA PHE A 215 -10.68 -4.13 -18.63
C PHE A 215 -9.94 -2.83 -18.34
N LEU A 216 -9.01 -2.91 -17.41
CA LEU A 216 -8.19 -1.81 -16.94
C LEU A 216 -6.73 -2.22 -17.05
N SER A 217 -5.95 -1.51 -17.86
CA SER A 217 -4.57 -1.90 -18.16
C SER A 217 -3.61 -0.72 -17.99
N PRO A 218 -2.38 -0.94 -17.48
CA PRO A 218 -1.35 0.09 -17.51
C PRO A 218 -0.80 0.38 -18.92
N ALA A 219 -1.08 -0.50 -19.89
CA ALA A 219 -0.64 -0.39 -21.29
C ALA A 219 -1.83 -0.44 -22.27
N PRO A 220 -1.68 0.07 -23.51
CA PRO A 220 -2.72 -0.06 -24.52
C PRO A 220 -3.15 -1.52 -24.72
N LEU A 221 -4.46 -1.76 -24.82
CA LEU A 221 -5.04 -3.06 -25.16
C LEU A 221 -5.66 -2.99 -26.55
N GLU A 222 -5.46 -4.03 -27.35
CA GLU A 222 -6.11 -4.15 -28.65
C GLU A 222 -7.42 -4.96 -28.57
N SER A 223 -8.42 -4.53 -29.33
CA SER A 223 -9.73 -5.18 -29.38
C SER A 223 -9.64 -6.66 -29.77
N GLN A 224 -8.70 -7.02 -30.67
CA GLN A 224 -8.53 -8.40 -31.11
C GLN A 224 -7.96 -9.30 -30.00
N GLU A 225 -7.05 -8.77 -29.18
CA GLU A 225 -6.49 -9.48 -28.03
C GLU A 225 -7.58 -9.75 -26.98
N VAL A 226 -8.42 -8.74 -26.73
CA VAL A 226 -9.55 -8.86 -25.81
C VAL A 226 -10.58 -9.87 -26.30
N GLU A 227 -10.95 -9.81 -27.57
CA GLU A 227 -11.87 -10.76 -28.19
C GLU A 227 -11.33 -12.20 -28.13
N ALA A 228 -10.06 -12.40 -28.52
CA ALA A 228 -9.44 -13.73 -28.50
C ALA A 228 -9.40 -14.33 -27.10
N ALA A 229 -9.04 -13.54 -26.09
CA ALA A 229 -9.02 -13.98 -24.70
C ALA A 229 -10.42 -14.34 -24.19
N LEU A 230 -11.42 -13.49 -24.45
CA LEU A 230 -12.81 -13.76 -24.05
C LEU A 230 -13.38 -15.01 -24.72
N ARG A 231 -13.13 -15.20 -26.02
CA ARG A 231 -13.58 -16.39 -26.74
C ARG A 231 -12.94 -17.66 -26.16
N GLN A 232 -11.63 -17.64 -25.91
CA GLN A 232 -10.95 -18.78 -25.27
C GLN A 232 -11.48 -19.06 -23.86
N ALA A 233 -11.79 -18.02 -23.07
CA ALA A 233 -12.36 -18.20 -21.75
C ALA A 233 -13.77 -18.80 -21.80
N PHE A 234 -14.59 -18.33 -22.74
CA PHE A 234 -15.93 -18.86 -23.01
C PHE A 234 -15.90 -20.34 -23.42
N GLU A 235 -15.04 -20.68 -24.38
CA GLU A 235 -14.87 -22.06 -24.86
C GLU A 235 -14.39 -23.00 -23.74
N ARG A 236 -13.40 -22.57 -22.95
CA ARG A 236 -12.88 -23.34 -21.81
C ARG A 236 -13.95 -23.58 -20.72
N ALA A 237 -14.79 -22.59 -20.48
CA ALA A 237 -15.85 -22.66 -19.46
C ALA A 237 -17.14 -23.33 -19.97
N GLY A 238 -17.31 -23.44 -21.29
CA GLY A 238 -18.55 -23.90 -21.92
C GLY A 238 -19.70 -22.91 -21.80
N GLY A 239 -19.43 -21.62 -21.65
CA GLY A 239 -20.45 -20.58 -21.49
C GLY A 239 -19.94 -19.28 -20.85
N LEU A 240 -20.87 -18.43 -20.42
CA LEU A 240 -20.59 -17.09 -19.89
C LEU A 240 -19.93 -17.05 -18.51
N ARG A 241 -19.92 -18.17 -17.77
CA ARG A 241 -19.49 -18.25 -16.37
C ARG A 241 -18.03 -18.67 -16.28
N PHE A 242 -17.12 -17.70 -16.25
CA PHE A 242 -15.68 -17.88 -16.06
C PHE A 242 -15.09 -16.82 -15.12
N GLU A 243 -14.11 -17.16 -14.30
CA GLU A 243 -13.51 -16.20 -13.36
C GLU A 243 -12.44 -15.31 -14.01
N ASP A 244 -11.66 -15.86 -14.94
CA ASP A 244 -10.51 -15.18 -15.55
C ASP A 244 -10.53 -15.31 -17.08
N PRO A 245 -10.58 -14.18 -17.82
CA PRO A 245 -10.48 -14.17 -19.27
C PRO A 245 -9.10 -14.64 -19.78
N GLY A 246 -8.08 -14.75 -18.92
CA GLY A 246 -6.71 -15.13 -19.28
C GLY A 246 -5.88 -13.94 -19.79
N LEU A 247 -6.39 -12.72 -19.65
CA LEU A 247 -5.61 -11.51 -19.85
C LEU A 247 -4.90 -11.16 -18.55
N LEU A 248 -3.61 -10.83 -18.63
CA LEU A 248 -2.82 -10.32 -17.50
C LEU A 248 -3.17 -8.86 -17.16
N VAL A 249 -4.45 -8.51 -17.21
CA VAL A 249 -4.98 -7.18 -16.89
C VAL A 249 -6.16 -7.32 -15.94
N PRO A 250 -6.30 -6.40 -14.96
CA PRO A 250 -7.49 -6.34 -14.14
C PRO A 250 -8.76 -6.26 -15.00
N SER A 251 -9.69 -7.21 -14.77
CA SER A 251 -11.04 -7.17 -15.33
C SER A 251 -12.09 -7.28 -14.25
N ALA A 252 -13.16 -6.52 -14.37
CA ALA A 252 -14.37 -6.69 -13.58
C ALA A 252 -15.55 -6.96 -14.51
N SER A 253 -16.53 -7.75 -14.07
CA SER A 253 -17.65 -8.13 -14.93
C SER A 253 -18.97 -8.13 -14.20
N HIS A 254 -20.03 -7.76 -14.92
CA HIS A 254 -21.39 -8.03 -14.50
C HIS A 254 -22.09 -8.92 -15.53
N VAL A 255 -22.84 -9.89 -15.03
CA VAL A 255 -23.75 -10.71 -15.84
C VAL A 255 -25.15 -10.17 -15.65
N HIS A 256 -25.86 -9.96 -16.75
CA HIS A 256 -27.22 -9.46 -16.76
C HIS A 256 -28.10 -10.35 -17.62
N VAL A 257 -29.38 -10.43 -17.27
CA VAL A 257 -30.38 -11.10 -18.09
C VAL A 257 -31.19 -10.03 -18.80
N LYS A 258 -31.32 -10.14 -20.12
CA LYS A 258 -32.25 -9.34 -20.92
C LYS A 258 -33.62 -10.03 -20.93
N GLU A 259 -34.63 -9.36 -20.36
CA GLU A 259 -36.02 -9.80 -20.49
C GLU A 259 -36.62 -9.19 -21.76
N GLY A 260 -37.17 -10.05 -22.62
CA GLY A 260 -38.08 -9.60 -23.66
C GLY A 260 -39.50 -9.53 -23.10
N ARG A 261 -40.27 -8.56 -23.59
CA ARG A 261 -41.68 -8.32 -23.19
C ARG A 261 -42.55 -9.57 -23.19
#